data_AF-A0A0B4XCU7-F1
#
_entry.id   AF-A0A0B4XCU7-F1
#
_cell.length_a   1.000
_cell.length_b   1.000
_cell.length_c   1.000
_cell.angle_alpha   90.00
_cell.angle_beta   90.00
_cell.angle_gamma   90.00
#
_symmetry.space_group_name_H-M   'P 1'
#
loop_
_entity.id
_entity.type
_entity.pdbx_description
1 polymer ?
#
loop_
_entity_poly.entity_id
_entity_poly.type
_entity_poly.pdbx_seq_one_letter_code
_entity_poly.pdbx_strand_id
1 'polypeptide(L)'
;MEYCLLSPARLIPTEEVNFDRVDALQAQILKVGAWTAPITAEKDALFVMDGHHRLTVAHRLQLAKIPVVLLDYNSVRLESWRPGEEITPAEIFEMARSGRKFPYKTTRHIFAKSVPTCDVPLELLCKPASSEMAPRCASRALS
;
A
#
# COMPACT_ATOMS: atom_id res chain seq x y z
N MET A 1 -11.89 -2.16 13.42
CA MET A 1 -11.04 -1.14 12.77
C MET A 1 -11.65 -0.90 11.41
N GLU A 2 -11.72 0.34 10.96
CA GLU A 2 -12.20 0.67 9.61
C GLU A 2 -11.00 1.06 8.74
N TYR A 3 -11.09 0.81 7.43
CA TYR A 3 -10.10 1.29 6.48
C TYR A 3 -10.65 2.53 5.76
N CYS A 4 -9.74 3.39 5.33
CA CYS A 4 -10.02 4.50 4.43
C CYS A 4 -9.32 4.25 3.08
N LEU A 5 -9.67 5.02 2.05
CA LEU A 5 -8.99 4.97 0.75
C LEU A 5 -7.97 6.11 0.65
N LEU A 6 -6.68 5.77 0.53
CA LEU A 6 -5.60 6.74 0.37
C LEU A 6 -4.84 6.50 -0.92
N SER A 7 -4.26 7.57 -1.47
CA SER A 7 -3.32 7.44 -2.57
C SER A 7 -2.06 6.69 -2.12
N PRO A 8 -1.58 5.66 -2.86
CA PRO A 8 -0.34 4.98 -2.54
C PRO A 8 0.85 5.94 -2.40
N ALA A 9 0.86 7.03 -3.17
CA ALA A 9 1.93 8.04 -3.15
C ALA A 9 2.06 8.81 -1.81
N ARG A 10 1.05 8.73 -0.94
CA ARG A 10 1.10 9.34 0.39
C ARG A 10 1.78 8.45 1.44
N LEU A 11 1.92 7.15 1.16
CA LEU A 11 2.48 6.21 2.12
C LEU A 11 4.00 6.17 2.03
N ILE A 12 4.66 6.15 3.18
CA ILE A 12 6.12 6.14 3.27
C ILE A 12 6.61 4.71 3.54
N PRO A 13 7.26 4.03 2.58
CA PRO A 13 7.82 2.71 2.82
C PRO A 13 9.08 2.81 3.68
N THR A 14 9.10 2.09 4.80
CA THR A 14 10.21 2.05 5.77
C THR A 14 11.07 0.80 5.66
N GLU A 15 10.65 -0.19 4.87
CA GLU A 15 11.32 -1.48 4.73
C GLU A 15 11.45 -1.86 3.25
N GLU A 16 12.53 -2.56 2.91
CA GLU A 16 12.72 -3.17 1.60
C GLU A 16 11.78 -4.34 1.37
N VAL A 17 11.51 -4.66 0.10
CA VAL A 17 10.66 -5.77 -0.30
C VAL A 17 11.48 -6.84 -1.01
N ASN A 18 11.13 -8.10 -0.78
CA ASN A 18 11.52 -9.19 -1.67
C ASN A 18 10.69 -9.15 -2.95
N PHE A 19 11.33 -8.97 -4.11
CA PHE A 19 10.64 -8.80 -5.40
C PHE A 19 9.95 -10.06 -5.93
N ASP A 20 10.47 -11.27 -5.66
CA ASP A 20 9.78 -12.52 -6.03
C ASP A 20 8.39 -12.59 -5.36
N ARG A 21 8.31 -12.15 -4.10
CA ARG A 21 7.03 -12.03 -3.38
C ARG A 21 6.14 -10.93 -3.93
N VAL A 22 6.71 -9.82 -4.40
CA VAL A 22 5.93 -8.78 -5.09
C VAL A 22 5.33 -9.33 -6.37
N ASP A 23 6.10 -10.06 -7.17
CA ASP A 23 5.67 -10.65 -8.44
C ASP A 23 4.55 -11.67 -8.23
N ALA A 24 4.75 -12.60 -7.28
CA ALA A 24 3.74 -13.59 -6.91
C ALA A 24 2.45 -12.93 -6.39
N LEU A 25 2.58 -11.90 -5.54
CA LEU A 25 1.43 -11.17 -5.01
C LEU A 25 0.69 -10.39 -6.09
N GLN A 26 1.41 -9.74 -7.01
CA GLN A 26 0.81 -9.03 -8.14
C GLN A 26 -0.01 -9.99 -9.01
N ALA A 27 0.55 -11.16 -9.35
CA ALA A 27 -0.15 -12.18 -10.12
C ALA A 27 -1.42 -12.67 -9.40
N GLN A 28 -1.36 -12.87 -8.08
CA GLN A 28 -2.53 -13.23 -7.28
C GLN A 28 -3.60 -12.14 -7.29
N ILE A 29 -3.21 -10.88 -7.06
CA ILE A 29 -4.14 -9.74 -7.04
C ILE A 29 -4.84 -9.59 -8.39
N LEU A 30 -4.10 -9.69 -9.50
CA LEU A 30 -4.67 -9.62 -10.85
C LEU A 30 -5.60 -10.80 -11.15
N LYS A 31 -5.26 -12.02 -10.69
CA LYS A 31 -6.10 -13.21 -10.86
C LYS A 31 -7.42 -13.08 -10.09
N VAL A 32 -7.38 -12.54 -8.88
CA VAL A 32 -8.58 -12.32 -8.05
C VAL A 32 -9.40 -11.15 -8.58
N GLY A 33 -8.76 -10.13 -9.17
CA GLY A 33 -9.43 -8.93 -9.67
C GLY A 33 -9.88 -7.95 -8.58
N ALA A 34 -9.52 -8.22 -7.33
CA ALA A 34 -9.88 -7.40 -6.18
C ALA A 34 -8.73 -7.27 -5.17
N TRP A 35 -8.75 -6.17 -4.43
CA TRP A 35 -7.87 -5.92 -3.30
C TRP A 35 -8.51 -6.44 -2.01
N THR A 36 -7.88 -7.44 -1.39
CA THR A 36 -8.53 -8.24 -0.34
C THR A 36 -8.05 -7.95 1.09
N ALA A 37 -6.95 -7.22 1.24
CA ALA A 37 -6.41 -6.89 2.56
C ALA A 37 -5.78 -5.48 2.58
N PRO A 38 -6.18 -4.61 3.51
CA PRO A 38 -5.68 -3.24 3.58
C PRO A 38 -4.21 -3.18 4.01
N ILE A 39 -3.54 -2.10 3.63
CA ILE A 39 -2.22 -1.74 4.19
C ILE A 39 -2.45 -1.11 5.57
N THR A 40 -1.55 -1.32 6.52
CA THR A 40 -1.58 -0.57 7.78
C THR A 40 -0.49 0.48 7.78
N ALA A 41 -0.80 1.66 8.30
CA ALA A 41 0.13 2.78 8.35
C ALA A 41 -0.02 3.59 9.64
N GLU A 42 1.06 4.25 10.05
CA GLU A 42 1.03 5.21 11.15
C GLU A 42 0.12 6.39 10.77
N LYS A 43 -0.77 6.79 11.69
CA LYS A 43 -1.88 7.68 11.40
C LYS A 43 -1.48 9.09 10.96
N ASP A 44 -0.36 9.62 11.47
CA ASP A 44 0.04 11.02 11.30
C ASP A 44 1.17 11.15 10.26
N ALA A 45 2.16 10.26 10.33
CA ALA A 45 3.35 10.22 9.46
C ALA A 45 3.17 9.34 8.22
N LEU A 46 2.12 8.51 8.16
CA LEU A 46 1.76 7.69 7.00
C LEU A 46 2.83 6.68 6.55
N PHE A 47 3.80 6.35 7.41
CA PHE A 47 4.70 5.26 7.08
C PHE A 47 4.02 3.91 7.23
N VAL A 48 4.42 2.96 6.39
CA VAL A 48 3.84 1.63 6.35
C VAL A 48 4.28 0.83 7.57
N MET A 49 3.31 0.27 8.29
CA MET A 49 3.52 -0.70 9.38
C MET A 49 3.47 -2.14 8.86
N ASP A 50 2.50 -2.45 8.00
CA ASP A 50 2.39 -3.75 7.33
C ASP A 50 1.84 -3.58 5.91
N GLY A 51 2.40 -4.34 4.96
CA GLY A 51 1.98 -4.35 3.57
C GLY A 51 2.92 -3.67 2.58
N HIS A 52 4.24 -3.62 2.82
CA HIS A 52 5.21 -3.03 1.86
C HIS A 52 5.19 -3.68 0.47
N HIS A 53 5.02 -5.00 0.37
CA HIS A 53 4.82 -5.68 -0.92
C HIS A 53 3.56 -5.20 -1.62
N ARG A 54 2.45 -5.11 -0.87
CA ARG A 54 1.17 -4.57 -1.37
C ARG A 54 1.36 -3.14 -1.88
N LEU A 55 2.01 -2.27 -1.12
CA LEU A 55 2.29 -0.90 -1.57
C LEU A 55 3.09 -0.90 -2.89
N THR A 56 4.09 -1.77 -3.00
CA THR A 56 4.88 -1.90 -4.23
C THR A 56 4.03 -2.38 -5.42
N VAL A 57 3.13 -3.35 -5.21
CA VAL A 57 2.17 -3.78 -6.24
C VAL A 57 1.24 -2.63 -6.63
N ALA A 58 0.72 -1.86 -5.66
CA ALA A 58 -0.14 -0.72 -5.94
C ALA A 58 0.54 0.33 -6.83
N HIS A 59 1.83 0.60 -6.59
CA HIS A 59 2.62 1.46 -7.46
C HIS A 59 2.84 0.88 -8.86
N ARG A 60 3.18 -0.41 -8.98
CA ARG A 60 3.35 -1.08 -10.29
C ARG A 60 2.07 -1.07 -11.12
N LEU A 61 0.93 -1.28 -10.47
CA LEU A 61 -0.39 -1.24 -11.10
C LEU A 61 -0.94 0.19 -11.26
N GLN A 62 -0.18 1.22 -10.83
CA GLN A 62 -0.56 2.63 -10.90
C GLN A 62 -1.93 2.94 -10.29
N LEU A 63 -2.29 2.25 -9.19
CA LEU A 63 -3.56 2.47 -8.51
C LEU A 63 -3.65 3.90 -7.98
N ALA A 64 -4.80 4.54 -8.14
CA ALA A 64 -5.06 5.89 -7.64
C ALA A 64 -5.25 5.92 -6.13
N LYS A 65 -5.85 4.86 -5.58
CA LYS A 65 -6.16 4.71 -4.16
C LYS A 65 -6.10 3.25 -3.73
N ILE A 66 -5.89 3.01 -2.44
CA ILE A 66 -5.87 1.68 -1.82
C ILE A 66 -6.50 1.72 -0.42
N PRO A 67 -7.06 0.59 0.06
CA PRO A 67 -7.50 0.44 1.44
C PRO A 67 -6.33 0.56 2.44
N VAL A 68 -6.45 1.48 3.40
CA VAL A 68 -5.46 1.72 4.45
C VAL A 68 -6.15 1.81 5.82
N VAL A 69 -5.62 1.09 6.80
CA VAL A 69 -5.97 1.23 8.21
C VAL A 69 -4.92 2.10 8.88
N LEU A 70 -5.34 3.24 9.42
CA LEU A 70 -4.48 4.17 10.15
C LEU A 70 -4.43 3.76 11.62
N LEU A 71 -3.22 3.64 12.17
CA LEU A 71 -2.97 3.13 13.52
C LEU A 71 -2.00 4.01 14.29
N ASP A 72 -2.08 3.91 15.61
CA ASP A 72 -1.22 4.61 16.57
C ASP A 72 -0.37 3.59 17.33
N TYR A 73 0.91 3.87 17.55
CA TYR A 73 1.82 3.03 18.34
C TYR A 73 1.38 2.84 19.80
N ASN A 74 0.51 3.69 20.35
CA ASN A 74 -0.18 3.45 21.62
C ASN A 74 -1.05 2.17 21.61
N SER A 75 -1.41 1.68 20.41
CA SER A 75 -2.26 0.50 20.20
C SER A 75 -1.57 -0.63 19.41
N VAL A 76 -0.31 -0.41 19.00
CA VAL A 76 0.46 -1.33 18.18
C VAL A 76 1.79 -1.62 18.86
N ARG A 77 2.00 -2.89 19.21
CA ARG A 77 3.27 -3.33 19.77
C ARG A 77 4.27 -3.59 18.65
N LEU A 78 5.51 -3.18 18.85
CA LEU A 78 6.59 -3.33 17.89
C LEU A 78 7.62 -4.32 18.43
N GLU A 79 8.03 -5.25 17.57
CA GLU A 79 9.11 -6.20 17.81
C GLU A 79 10.04 -6.23 16.59
N SER A 80 11.25 -6.78 16.75
CA SER A 80 12.12 -7.13 15.63
C SER A 80 11.84 -8.55 15.15
N TRP A 81 11.92 -8.80 13.85
CA TRP A 81 12.00 -10.17 13.32
C TRP A 81 13.35 -10.84 13.61
N ARG A 82 14.37 -10.06 13.96
CA ARG A 82 15.75 -10.50 14.11
C ARG A 82 16.07 -10.72 15.60
N PRO A 83 16.51 -11.92 15.99
CA PRO A 83 16.83 -12.21 17.39
C PRO A 83 17.92 -11.28 17.93
N GLY A 84 17.69 -10.71 19.12
CA GLY A 84 18.65 -9.85 19.80
C GLY A 84 18.71 -8.41 19.29
N GLU A 85 17.88 -8.04 18.31
CA GLU A 85 17.72 -6.65 17.89
C GLU A 85 16.51 -6.03 18.59
N GLU A 86 16.72 -4.86 19.18
CA GLU A 86 15.65 -3.99 19.65
C GLU A 86 15.34 -2.97 18.56
N ILE A 87 14.05 -2.64 18.42
CA ILE A 87 13.60 -1.62 17.49
C ILE A 87 12.49 -0.81 18.15
N THR A 88 12.60 0.50 18.03
CA THR A 88 11.70 1.46 18.65
C THR A 88 10.88 2.20 17.59
N PRO A 89 9.69 2.71 17.95
CA PRO A 89 8.95 3.58 17.06
C PRO A 89 9.78 4.79 16.59
N ALA A 90 10.57 5.39 17.49
CA ALA A 90 11.43 6.53 17.18
C ALA A 90 12.39 6.25 16.02
N GLU A 91 13.02 5.06 15.99
CA GLU A 91 13.89 4.65 14.89
C GLU A 91 13.14 4.50 13.57
N ILE A 92 11.88 4.05 13.61
CA ILE A 92 11.03 3.95 12.41
C ILE A 92 10.67 5.35 11.89
N PHE A 93 10.35 6.30 12.77
CA PHE A 93 10.11 7.70 12.39
C PHE A 93 11.35 8.32 11.75
N GLU A 94 12.54 8.12 12.34
CA GLU A 94 13.79 8.60 11.75
C GLU A 94 14.11 7.94 10.41
N MET A 95 13.86 6.63 10.28
CA MET A 95 14.01 5.93 9.01
C MET A 95 13.10 6.54 7.93
N ALA A 96 11.81 6.69 8.24
CA ALA A 96 10.81 7.27 7.34
C ALA A 96 11.20 8.70 6.90
N ARG A 97 11.64 9.55 7.83
CA ARG A 97 12.09 10.93 7.54
C ARG A 97 13.35 10.96 6.69
N SER A 98 14.25 10.01 6.87
CA SER A 98 15.51 9.95 6.11
C SER A 98 15.34 9.48 4.66
N GLY A 99 14.18 8.91 4.31
CA GLY A 99 13.93 8.27 3.01
C GLY A 99 14.69 6.96 2.79
N ARG A 100 15.47 6.50 3.77
CA ARG A 100 16.10 5.18 3.78
C ARG A 100 15.08 4.11 4.17
N LYS A 101 15.48 2.85 4.00
CA LYS A 101 14.67 1.68 4.36
C LYS A 101 15.49 0.73 5.21
N PHE A 102 14.84 0.11 6.19
CA PHE A 102 15.35 -1.09 6.81
C PHE A 102 15.42 -2.22 5.78
N PRO A 103 16.37 -3.16 5.93
CA PRO A 103 16.36 -4.39 5.15
C PRO A 103 15.05 -5.17 5.34
N TYR A 104 14.74 -6.02 4.37
CA TYR A 104 13.55 -6.87 4.44
C TYR A 104 13.49 -7.72 5.72
N LYS A 105 12.30 -7.77 6.33
CA LYS A 105 11.97 -8.38 7.63
C LYS A 105 12.86 -7.87 8.76
N THR A 106 12.79 -6.57 9.02
CA THR A 106 13.36 -5.99 10.24
C THR A 106 12.26 -5.72 11.25
N THR A 107 11.16 -5.11 10.83
CA THR A 107 10.08 -4.66 11.71
C THR A 107 8.93 -5.65 11.79
N ARG A 108 8.40 -5.90 13.00
CA ARG A 108 7.21 -6.72 13.23
C ARG A 108 6.20 -5.96 14.10
N HIS A 109 5.11 -5.51 13.48
CA HIS A 109 4.00 -4.88 14.19
C HIS A 109 2.96 -5.92 14.63
N ILE A 110 2.51 -5.79 15.87
CA ILE A 110 1.54 -6.67 16.50
C ILE A 110 0.33 -5.84 16.87
N PHE A 111 -0.77 -6.11 16.17
CA PHE A 111 -2.01 -5.37 16.29
C PHE A 111 -2.90 -5.96 17.39
N ALA A 112 -3.44 -5.12 18.27
CA ALA A 112 -4.30 -5.56 19.37
C ALA A 112 -5.66 -6.12 18.90
N LYS A 113 -6.14 -5.69 17.73
CA LYS A 113 -7.34 -6.22 17.07
C LYS A 113 -6.95 -6.72 15.68
N SER A 114 -7.74 -7.66 15.14
CA SER A 114 -7.55 -8.10 13.76
C SER A 114 -7.73 -6.93 12.80
N VAL A 115 -6.80 -6.83 11.85
CA VAL A 115 -6.93 -5.94 10.71
C VAL A 115 -8.12 -6.44 9.88
N PRO A 116 -9.07 -5.56 9.48
CA PRO A 116 -10.22 -5.97 8.70
C PRO A 116 -9.79 -6.52 7.35
N THR A 117 -10.56 -7.45 6.82
CA THR A 117 -10.49 -7.78 5.40
C THR A 117 -11.14 -6.67 4.58
N CYS A 118 -10.82 -6.59 3.29
CA CYS A 118 -11.57 -5.80 2.35
C CYS A 118 -11.90 -6.64 1.12
N ASP A 119 -12.79 -6.15 0.27
CA ASP A 119 -13.08 -6.74 -1.03
C ASP A 119 -13.41 -5.59 -1.98
N VAL A 120 -12.35 -4.96 -2.51
CA VAL A 120 -12.48 -3.79 -3.37
C VAL A 120 -12.01 -4.14 -4.78
N PRO A 121 -12.91 -4.19 -5.78
CA PRO A 121 -12.53 -4.43 -7.17
C PRO A 121 -11.42 -3.47 -7.63
N LEU A 122 -10.43 -3.99 -8.36
CA LEU A 122 -9.29 -3.20 -8.81
C LEU A 122 -9.69 -2.00 -9.69
N GLU A 123 -10.74 -2.17 -10.49
CA GLU A 123 -11.33 -1.10 -11.32
C GLU A 123 -11.73 0.14 -10.49
N LEU A 124 -12.17 -0.04 -9.25
CA LEU A 124 -12.54 1.07 -8.37
C LEU A 124 -11.33 1.75 -7.75
N LEU A 125 -10.16 1.11 -7.79
CA LEU A 125 -8.89 1.61 -7.26
C LEU A 125 -8.03 2.28 -8.33
N CYS A 126 -8.27 1.95 -9.60
CA CYS A 126 -7.64 2.60 -10.74
C CYS A 126 -8.05 4.07 -10.84
N LYS A 127 -7.24 4.87 -11.55
CA LYS A 127 -7.66 6.20 -11.96
C LYS A 127 -8.91 6.05 -12.84
N PRO A 128 -9.91 6.94 -12.75
CA PRO A 128 -10.92 6.98 -13.79
C PRO A 128 -10.17 7.15 -15.11
N ALA A 129 -10.55 6.36 -16.13
CA ALA A 129 -10.03 6.58 -17.47
C ALA A 129 -10.26 8.07 -17.75
N SER A 130 -9.18 8.83 -17.97
CA SER A 130 -9.29 10.16 -18.55
C SER A 130 -10.19 9.97 -19.76
N SER A 131 -11.34 10.63 -19.82
CA SER A 131 -12.23 10.51 -20.98
C SER A 131 -11.47 11.09 -22.17
N GLU A 132 -10.72 10.26 -22.88
CA GLU A 132 -10.13 10.61 -24.15
C GLU A 132 -11.27 10.67 -25.16
N MET A 133 -11.74 11.92 -25.33
CA MET A 133 -12.13 12.54 -26.58
C MET A 133 -12.81 11.60 -27.59
N ALA A 134 -14.14 11.64 -27.61
CA ALA A 134 -14.97 11.04 -28.64
C ALA A 134 -14.36 11.28 -30.04
N PRO A 135 -14.40 10.30 -30.95
CA PRO A 135 -13.95 10.51 -32.31
C PRO A 135 -14.79 11.66 -32.89
N ARG A 136 -14.12 12.74 -33.33
CA ARG A 136 -14.75 13.72 -34.21
C ARG A 136 -15.03 12.99 -35.51
N CYS A 137 -16.24 12.45 -35.62
CA CYS A 137 -16.80 12.01 -36.88
C CYS A 137 -16.87 13.25 -37.78
N ALA A 138 -15.87 13.43 -38.63
CA ALA A 138 -15.96 14.35 -39.74
C ALA A 138 -16.83 13.69 -40.80
N SER A 139 -18.13 13.93 -40.70
CA SER A 139 -19.05 13.79 -41.83
C SER A 139 -18.94 15.05 -42.69
N ARG A 140 -18.88 14.82 -44.02
CA ARG A 140 -19.07 15.70 -45.19
C ARG A 140 -17.86 15.61 -46.13
N ALA A 141 -18.03 15.48 -47.44
CA ALA A 141 -19.21 15.24 -48.27
C ALA A 141 -18.68 14.84 -49.65
N LEU A 142 -19.50 14.10 -50.39
CA LEU A 142 -19.38 13.87 -51.83
C LEU A 142 -19.17 15.19 -52.60
N SER A 143 -18.24 15.19 -53.54
CA SER A 143 -18.36 15.74 -54.90
C SER A 143 -17.22 15.22 -55.76
#